data_AF-A0A7S1RJ04-F1
#
_entry.id   AF-A0A7S1RJ04-F1
#
_cell.length_a   1.000
_cell.length_b   1.000
_cell.length_c   1.000
_cell.angle_alpha   90.00
_cell.angle_beta   90.00
_cell.angle_gamma   90.00
#
_symmetry.space_group_name_H-M   'P 1'
#
loop_
_entity.id
_entity.type
_entity.pdbx_description
1 polymer ?
#
loop_
_entity_poly.entity_id
_entity_poly.type
_entity_poly.pdbx_seq_one_letter_code
_entity_poly.pdbx_strand_id
1 'polypeptide(L)'
;EKNNIAFVVRSHEVPRSLRGAAAAHGGKCYTVFSASNYMGTVGNRGGVFLCEVGKGLQLNEHWAPPWPRLADLFQKHFASSAEQRAEVVKAWEATFLTSNQEGAASSPSGADATSPRNAATPPAEAQAGADDQILHFIVERVCESKDQLFMEFRSLDASMTGLLPRRVWFDAMLRLLEPLCDQVLT
;
A
#
# COMPACT_ATOMS: atom_id res chain seq x y z
N GLU A 1 -18.26 -23.03 17.32
CA GLU A 1 -19.01 -24.27 17.60
C GLU A 1 -20.41 -24.25 16.99
N LYS A 2 -21.30 -23.31 17.33
CA LYS A 2 -22.70 -23.25 16.82
C LYS A 2 -22.86 -23.31 15.28
N ASN A 3 -21.89 -22.80 14.52
CA ASN A 3 -21.97 -22.70 13.06
C ASN A 3 -21.20 -23.83 12.32
N ASN A 4 -20.64 -24.81 13.04
CA ASN A 4 -19.80 -25.85 12.46
C ASN A 4 -18.62 -25.31 11.61
N ILE A 5 -18.04 -24.17 12.02
CA ILE A 5 -16.88 -23.54 11.38
C ILE A 5 -15.63 -23.87 12.21
N ALA A 6 -14.55 -24.29 11.55
CA ALA A 6 -13.28 -24.62 12.19
C ALA A 6 -12.48 -23.38 12.63
N PHE A 7 -12.38 -22.37 11.76
CA PHE A 7 -11.69 -21.10 12.02
C PHE A 7 -12.24 -20.00 11.10
N VAL A 8 -11.92 -18.75 11.41
CA VAL A 8 -12.29 -17.58 10.60
C VAL A 8 -11.03 -16.97 9.99
N VAL A 9 -11.08 -16.64 8.70
CA VAL A 9 -10.08 -15.78 8.06
C VAL A 9 -10.72 -14.42 7.81
N ARG A 10 -10.05 -13.35 8.24
CA ARG A 10 -10.48 -11.96 8.06
C ARG A 10 -9.34 -11.12 7.50
N SER A 11 -9.66 -9.92 7.03
CA SER A 11 -8.66 -8.91 6.62
C SER A 11 -8.93 -7.58 7.35
N HIS A 12 -8.48 -6.45 6.80
CA HIS A 12 -8.68 -5.06 7.22
C HIS A 12 -7.56 -4.42 8.06
N GLU A 13 -6.87 -5.18 8.92
CA GLU A 13 -5.86 -4.63 9.83
C GLU A 13 -4.45 -5.11 9.44
N VAL A 14 -3.48 -4.20 9.41
CA VAL A 14 -2.06 -4.55 9.24
C VAL A 14 -1.62 -5.33 10.50
N PRO A 15 -1.13 -6.58 10.37
CA PRO A 15 -0.66 -7.33 11.52
C PRO A 15 0.47 -6.62 12.25
N ARG A 16 0.40 -6.56 13.59
CA ARG A 16 1.45 -5.94 14.43
C ARG A 16 2.84 -6.56 14.25
N SER A 17 2.89 -7.81 13.81
CA SER A 17 4.13 -8.51 13.47
C SER A 17 4.77 -8.03 12.16
N LEU A 18 4.11 -7.14 11.42
CA LEU A 18 4.48 -6.71 10.06
C LEU A 18 4.57 -7.87 9.06
N ARG A 19 4.00 -9.03 9.40
CA ARG A 19 3.84 -10.18 8.51
C ARG A 19 2.56 -10.04 7.68
N GLY A 20 2.48 -10.81 6.59
CA GLY A 20 1.32 -10.85 5.71
C GLY A 20 0.10 -11.52 6.35
N ALA A 21 0.29 -12.21 7.49
CA ALA A 21 -0.81 -12.70 8.30
C ALA A 21 -0.43 -12.81 9.79
N ALA A 22 -1.45 -12.86 10.65
CA ALA A 22 -1.32 -13.19 12.06
C ALA A 22 -2.44 -14.14 12.50
N ALA A 23 -2.08 -15.10 13.33
CA ALA A 23 -3.03 -15.98 14.01
C ALA A 23 -3.41 -15.41 15.38
N ALA A 24 -4.67 -15.55 15.74
CA ALA A 24 -5.23 -15.17 17.03
C ALA A 24 -6.13 -16.29 17.58
N HIS A 25 -6.51 -16.19 18.85
CA HIS A 25 -7.42 -17.12 19.52
C HIS A 25 -7.00 -18.60 19.38
N GLY A 26 -5.70 -18.87 19.53
CA GLY A 26 -5.14 -20.22 19.42
C GLY A 26 -5.31 -20.84 18.03
N GLY A 27 -5.24 -20.03 16.97
CA GLY A 27 -5.37 -20.50 15.58
C GLY A 27 -6.82 -20.63 15.10
N LYS A 28 -7.80 -20.08 15.83
CA LYS A 28 -9.21 -20.05 15.42
C LYS A 28 -9.59 -18.80 14.62
N CYS A 29 -8.72 -17.80 14.58
CA CYS A 29 -8.88 -16.61 13.75
C CYS A 29 -7.56 -16.22 13.10
N TYR A 30 -7.58 -15.98 11.79
CA TYR A 30 -6.44 -15.48 11.04
C TYR A 30 -6.78 -14.13 10.46
N THR A 31 -5.91 -13.14 10.66
CA THR A 31 -5.96 -11.87 9.92
C THR A 31 -4.93 -11.96 8.80
N VAL A 32 -5.35 -11.79 7.55
CA VAL A 32 -4.47 -11.71 6.37
C VAL A 32 -4.49 -10.29 5.81
N PHE A 33 -3.33 -9.80 5.42
CA PHE A 33 -3.17 -8.47 4.83
C PHE A 33 -2.29 -8.55 3.59
N SER A 34 -2.87 -8.27 2.42
CA SER A 34 -2.24 -8.55 1.13
C SER A 34 -1.48 -7.38 0.52
N ALA A 35 -1.56 -6.17 1.11
CA ALA A 35 -0.80 -5.03 0.63
C ALA A 35 0.55 -4.96 1.37
N SER A 36 1.63 -5.42 0.74
CA SER A 36 2.99 -5.22 1.27
C SER A 36 3.38 -3.75 1.24
N ASN A 37 4.19 -3.32 2.21
CA ASN A 37 4.62 -1.94 2.42
C ASN A 37 3.44 -0.97 2.30
N TYR A 38 2.40 -1.20 3.12
CA TYR A 38 1.16 -0.44 3.07
C TYR A 38 1.45 1.07 3.13
N MET A 39 0.75 1.84 2.28
CA MET A 39 0.98 3.29 2.09
C MET A 39 2.44 3.68 1.76
N GLY A 40 3.27 2.74 1.31
CA GLY A 40 4.68 2.97 0.98
C GLY A 40 5.60 3.12 2.20
N THR A 41 5.07 3.11 3.42
CA THR A 41 5.80 3.51 4.64
C THR A 41 5.73 2.49 5.78
N VAL A 42 4.75 1.59 5.78
CA VAL A 42 4.50 0.69 6.91
C VAL A 42 5.51 -0.46 7.00
N GLY A 43 6.13 -0.86 5.88
CA GLY A 43 7.15 -1.90 5.87
C GLY A 43 6.65 -3.33 6.12
N ASN A 44 5.33 -3.58 6.13
CA ASN A 44 4.78 -4.91 6.32
C ASN A 44 4.91 -5.81 5.08
N ARG A 45 4.97 -7.13 5.26
CA ARG A 45 4.77 -8.10 4.17
C ARG A 45 3.31 -8.12 3.74
N GLY A 46 3.09 -8.45 2.47
CA GLY A 46 1.79 -8.88 1.97
C GLY A 46 1.66 -10.39 2.16
N GLY A 47 0.45 -10.88 2.41
CA GLY A 47 0.16 -12.31 2.55
C GLY A 47 -1.05 -12.73 1.73
N VAL A 48 -1.01 -13.97 1.26
CA VAL A 48 -2.15 -14.68 0.70
C VAL A 48 -2.24 -16.07 1.33
N PHE A 49 -3.47 -16.54 1.56
CA PHE A 49 -3.69 -17.92 1.94
C PHE A 49 -4.09 -18.75 0.73
N LEU A 50 -3.36 -19.83 0.47
CA LEU A 50 -3.75 -20.85 -0.49
C LEU A 50 -4.47 -21.98 0.26
N CYS A 51 -5.72 -22.22 -0.13
CA CYS A 51 -6.52 -23.33 0.36
C CYS A 51 -6.53 -24.43 -0.70
N GLU A 52 -5.76 -25.48 -0.46
CA GLU A 52 -5.77 -26.67 -1.30
C GLU A 52 -6.35 -27.87 -0.54
N VAL A 53 -7.23 -28.62 -1.21
CA VAL A 53 -7.83 -29.83 -0.64
C VAL A 53 -6.72 -30.81 -0.25
N GLY A 54 -6.72 -31.24 1.00
CA GLY A 54 -5.72 -32.17 1.55
C GLY A 54 -4.39 -31.54 1.99
N LYS A 55 -4.14 -30.25 1.69
CA LYS A 55 -2.92 -29.55 2.14
C LYS A 55 -3.16 -28.49 3.22
N GLY A 56 -4.43 -28.22 3.52
CA GLY A 56 -4.81 -27.23 4.52
C GLY A 56 -4.61 -25.79 4.04
N LEU A 57 -4.54 -24.87 5.00
CA LEU A 57 -4.38 -23.44 4.78
C LEU A 57 -2.88 -23.08 4.75
N GLN A 58 -2.36 -22.65 3.61
CA GLN A 58 -0.94 -22.31 3.45
C GLN A 58 -0.74 -20.81 3.29
N LEU A 59 0.12 -20.21 4.10
CA LEU A 59 0.46 -18.79 3.99
C LEU A 59 1.63 -18.62 3.01
N ASN A 60 1.40 -17.82 1.96
CA ASN A 60 2.46 -17.32 1.09
C ASN A 60 2.58 -15.81 1.27
N GLU A 61 3.75 -15.37 1.69
CA GLU A 61 4.06 -13.95 1.82
C GLU A 61 4.80 -13.43 0.60
N HIS A 62 4.62 -12.15 0.32
CA HIS A 62 5.19 -11.49 -0.83
C HIS A 62 5.62 -10.05 -0.53
N TRP A 63 6.38 -9.48 -1.45
CA TRP A 63 6.75 -8.07 -1.45
C TRP A 63 6.56 -7.46 -2.84
N ALA A 64 5.54 -6.63 -3.00
CA ALA A 64 5.23 -5.98 -4.26
C ALA A 64 6.25 -4.85 -4.57
N PRO A 65 6.62 -4.68 -5.85
CA PRO A 65 7.40 -3.53 -6.28
C PRO A 65 6.58 -2.24 -6.25
N PRO A 66 7.25 -1.06 -6.16
CA PRO A 66 6.58 0.22 -6.35
C PRO A 66 5.97 0.31 -7.75
N TRP A 67 4.92 1.11 -7.90
CA TRP A 67 4.12 1.18 -9.13
C TRP A 67 4.91 1.38 -10.42
N PRO A 68 5.91 2.30 -10.50
CA PRO A 68 6.69 2.48 -11.73
C PRO A 68 7.46 1.20 -12.11
N ARG A 69 8.02 0.50 -11.11
CA ARG A 69 8.75 -0.74 -11.33
C ARG A 69 7.80 -1.87 -11.70
N LEU A 70 6.61 -1.94 -11.09
CA LEU A 70 5.60 -2.92 -11.44
C LEU A 70 5.19 -2.78 -12.91
N ALA A 71 4.90 -1.56 -13.38
CA ALA A 71 4.55 -1.29 -14.77
C ALA A 71 5.65 -1.76 -15.75
N ASP A 72 6.91 -1.47 -15.42
CA ASP A 72 8.10 -1.92 -16.15
C ASP A 72 8.18 -3.45 -16.27
N LEU A 73 7.97 -4.15 -15.16
CA LEU A 73 8.01 -5.61 -15.11
C LEU A 73 6.87 -6.22 -15.93
N PHE A 74 5.66 -5.65 -15.83
CA PHE A 74 4.53 -6.06 -16.64
C PHE A 74 4.85 -5.90 -18.12
N GLN A 75 5.29 -4.73 -18.58
CA GLN A 75 5.58 -4.51 -19.99
C GLN A 75 6.64 -5.49 -20.55
N LYS A 76 7.67 -5.81 -19.77
CA LYS A 76 8.77 -6.69 -20.19
C LYS A 76 8.42 -8.18 -20.16
N HIS A 77 7.59 -8.61 -19.19
CA HIS A 77 7.39 -10.03 -18.89
C HIS A 77 5.95 -10.51 -19.04
N PHE A 78 5.02 -9.66 -19.49
CA PHE A 78 3.61 -10.05 -19.63
C PHE A 78 3.42 -11.27 -20.54
N ALA A 79 4.15 -11.32 -21.66
CA ALA A 79 4.12 -12.42 -22.62
C ALA A 79 5.05 -13.60 -22.28
N SER A 80 5.83 -13.50 -21.19
CA SER A 80 6.75 -14.56 -20.74
C SER A 80 5.98 -15.73 -20.12
N SER A 81 6.64 -16.90 -20.00
CA SER A 81 6.03 -18.08 -19.35
C SER A 81 5.78 -17.85 -17.85
N ALA A 82 4.95 -18.70 -17.22
CA ALA A 82 4.68 -18.60 -15.79
C ALA A 82 5.96 -18.77 -14.95
N GLU A 83 6.85 -19.65 -15.36
CA GLU A 83 8.14 -19.93 -14.72
C GLU A 83 9.06 -18.71 -14.80
N GLN A 84 9.13 -18.07 -15.97
CA GLN A 84 9.93 -16.85 -16.16
C GLN A 84 9.39 -15.70 -15.29
N ARG A 85 8.06 -15.53 -15.22
CA ARG A 85 7.45 -14.53 -14.33
C ARG A 85 7.72 -14.85 -12.86
N ALA A 86 7.68 -16.12 -12.47
CA ALA A 86 7.99 -16.55 -11.11
C ALA A 86 9.44 -16.24 -10.71
N GLU A 87 10.41 -16.46 -11.61
CA GLU A 87 11.82 -16.10 -11.37
C GLU A 87 12.02 -14.60 -11.22
N VAL A 88 11.32 -13.78 -12.01
CA VAL A 88 11.35 -12.32 -11.88
C VAL A 88 10.79 -11.85 -10.53
N VAL A 89 9.67 -12.43 -10.09
CA VAL A 89 9.08 -12.15 -8.77
C VAL A 89 10.04 -12.58 -7.66
N LYS A 90 10.59 -13.79 -7.75
CA LYS A 90 11.54 -14.33 -6.76
C LYS A 90 12.81 -13.49 -6.65
N ALA A 91 13.36 -13.06 -7.78
CA ALA A 91 14.52 -12.17 -7.80
C ALA A 91 14.22 -10.81 -7.16
N TRP A 92 13.01 -10.27 -7.39
CA TRP A 92 12.57 -9.05 -6.72
C TRP A 92 12.44 -9.25 -5.20
N GLU A 93 11.72 -10.27 -4.76
CA GLU A 93 11.49 -10.52 -3.33
C GLU A 93 12.77 -10.84 -2.56
N ALA A 94 13.76 -11.47 -3.22
CA ALA A 94 15.07 -11.74 -2.63
C ALA A 94 15.79 -10.47 -2.16
N THR A 95 15.55 -9.31 -2.79
CA THR A 95 16.12 -8.03 -2.36
C THR A 95 15.61 -7.55 -1.00
N PHE A 96 14.47 -8.09 -0.54
CA PHE A 96 13.84 -7.74 0.73
C PHE A 96 13.87 -8.90 1.74
N LEU A 97 14.22 -10.13 1.34
CA LEU A 97 14.23 -11.32 2.20
C LEU A 97 15.53 -11.47 3.02
N THR A 98 16.58 -10.74 2.69
CA THR A 98 17.89 -10.81 3.37
C THR A 98 17.93 -10.19 4.77
N SER A 99 16.86 -9.53 5.25
CA SER A 99 16.89 -8.79 6.52
C SER A 99 16.11 -9.42 7.69
N ASN A 100 15.50 -10.60 7.55
CA ASN A 100 14.57 -11.08 8.60
C ASN A 100 14.62 -12.60 8.92
N GLN A 101 15.81 -13.20 8.83
CA GLN A 101 16.05 -14.55 9.36
C GLN A 101 17.06 -14.58 10.52
N GLU A 102 16.99 -13.64 11.47
CA GLU A 102 17.52 -13.89 12.82
C GLU A 102 16.55 -13.32 13.86
N GLY A 103 16.08 -14.21 14.74
CA GLY A 103 15.29 -13.83 15.90
C GLY A 103 16.18 -13.41 17.09
N ALA A 104 15.49 -13.10 18.18
CA ALA A 104 15.99 -12.99 19.55
C ALA A 104 16.65 -11.66 19.96
N ALA A 105 16.24 -11.25 21.16
CA ALA A 105 16.64 -10.09 21.93
C ALA A 105 18.13 -9.73 21.87
N SER A 106 18.42 -8.45 21.66
CA SER A 106 19.31 -7.67 22.55
C SER A 106 19.26 -6.19 22.18
N SER A 107 18.91 -5.34 23.16
CA SER A 107 19.34 -3.95 23.17
C SER A 107 20.84 -3.90 23.46
N PRO A 108 21.54 -2.84 23.02
CA PRO A 108 22.22 -2.04 24.04
C PRO A 108 22.11 -0.52 23.85
N SER A 109 22.23 0.13 25.00
CA SER A 109 22.34 1.56 25.29
C SER A 109 23.49 2.25 24.55
N GLY A 110 23.32 3.56 24.32
CA GLY A 110 24.22 4.36 23.49
C GLY A 110 25.51 4.88 24.13
N ALA A 111 26.17 5.73 23.36
CA ALA A 111 27.11 6.75 23.80
C ALA A 111 27.34 7.76 22.66
N ASP A 112 27.68 8.96 23.11
CA ASP A 112 27.72 10.28 22.51
C ASP A 112 28.92 10.53 21.55
N ALA A 113 28.85 11.63 20.78
CA ALA A 113 29.97 12.52 20.33
C ALA A 113 29.81 13.13 18.92
N THR A 114 29.22 14.33 18.88
CA THR A 114 29.73 15.59 18.30
C THR A 114 30.38 15.69 16.90
N SER A 115 29.66 16.38 15.99
CA SER A 115 30.07 17.47 15.04
C SER A 115 30.99 17.20 13.83
N PRO A 116 31.01 18.05 12.76
CA PRO A 116 30.32 19.34 12.57
C PRO A 116 29.48 19.49 11.27
N ARG A 117 28.64 20.53 11.28
CA ARG A 117 27.97 21.13 10.10
C ARG A 117 28.98 21.58 9.04
N ASN A 118 28.64 21.39 7.76
CA ASN A 118 28.90 22.39 6.72
C ASN A 118 27.90 22.28 5.55
N ALA A 119 27.79 23.39 4.84
CA ALA A 119 26.61 23.89 4.17
C ALA A 119 26.31 23.31 2.77
N ALA A 120 25.04 23.50 2.40
CA ALA A 120 24.51 23.78 1.06
C ALA A 120 24.43 22.62 0.04
N THR A 121 23.24 22.00 0.01
CA THR A 121 22.67 21.32 -1.17
C THR A 121 21.29 21.96 -1.44
N PRO A 122 20.87 22.22 -2.70
CA PRO A 122 20.03 23.37 -3.05
C PRO A 122 18.56 22.94 -3.35
N PRO A 123 17.65 23.80 -3.86
CA PRO A 123 16.23 23.93 -3.47
C PRO A 123 15.30 22.77 -3.89
N ALA A 124 15.82 21.76 -4.57
CA ALA A 124 15.04 20.66 -5.13
C ALA A 124 14.47 19.72 -4.06
N GLU A 125 15.20 19.48 -2.97
CA GLU A 125 14.73 18.66 -1.85
C GLU A 125 13.64 19.36 -1.04
N ALA A 126 13.74 20.69 -0.91
CA ALA A 126 12.71 21.50 -0.26
C ALA A 126 11.43 21.59 -1.11
N GLN A 127 11.57 21.68 -2.44
CA GLN A 127 10.43 21.68 -3.36
C GLN A 127 9.74 20.30 -3.40
N ALA A 128 10.50 19.20 -3.44
CA ALA A 128 9.94 17.86 -3.37
C ALA A 128 9.15 17.62 -2.07
N GLY A 129 9.67 18.12 -0.94
CA GLY A 129 8.96 18.04 0.35
C GLY A 129 7.71 18.92 0.41
N ALA A 130 7.65 20.03 -0.31
CA ALA A 130 6.46 20.87 -0.43
C ALA A 130 5.41 20.24 -1.36
N ASP A 131 5.84 19.67 -2.48
CA ASP A 131 4.98 18.98 -3.43
C ASP A 131 4.32 17.74 -2.78
N ASP A 132 5.06 17.00 -1.95
CA ASP A 132 4.52 15.86 -1.18
C ASP A 132 3.47 16.30 -0.15
N GLN A 133 3.66 17.46 0.50
CA GLN A 133 2.67 18.02 1.44
C GLN A 133 1.38 18.45 0.73
N ILE A 134 1.52 19.13 -0.41
CA ILE A 134 0.37 19.53 -1.24
C ILE A 134 -0.38 18.29 -1.73
N LEU A 135 0.35 17.26 -2.17
CA LEU A 135 -0.25 16.02 -2.62
C LEU A 135 -1.02 15.32 -1.48
N HIS A 136 -0.42 15.20 -0.30
CA HIS A 136 -1.08 14.61 0.87
C HIS A 136 -2.36 15.37 1.23
N PHE A 137 -2.29 16.70 1.23
CA PHE A 137 -3.44 17.56 1.50
C PHE A 137 -4.58 17.34 0.49
N ILE A 138 -4.26 17.31 -0.81
CA ILE A 138 -5.26 17.04 -1.85
C ILE A 138 -5.87 15.64 -1.66
N VAL A 139 -5.05 14.63 -1.38
CA VAL A 139 -5.51 13.26 -1.15
C VAL A 139 -6.50 13.20 0.02
N GLU A 140 -6.20 13.86 1.14
CA GLU A 140 -7.11 13.93 2.29
C GLU A 140 -8.45 14.57 1.92
N ARG A 141 -8.45 15.71 1.24
CA ARG A 141 -9.69 16.39 0.82
C ARG A 141 -10.52 15.54 -0.13
N VAL A 142 -9.88 14.81 -1.05
CA VAL A 142 -10.56 13.84 -1.92
C VAL A 142 -11.19 12.71 -1.10
N CYS A 143 -10.45 12.15 -0.13
CA CYS A 143 -10.96 11.08 0.72
C CYS A 143 -12.13 11.54 1.61
N GLU A 144 -12.07 12.75 2.16
CA GLU A 144 -13.14 13.34 2.97
C GLU A 144 -14.40 13.65 2.14
N SER A 145 -14.20 14.07 0.89
CA SER A 145 -15.30 14.45 -0.02
C SER A 145 -15.80 13.30 -0.90
N LYS A 146 -15.32 12.06 -0.66
CA LYS A 146 -15.55 10.90 -1.54
C LYS A 146 -17.02 10.65 -1.88
N ASP A 147 -17.92 10.83 -0.91
CA ASP A 147 -19.34 10.56 -1.09
C ASP A 147 -19.99 11.64 -1.97
N GLN A 148 -19.61 12.91 -1.78
CA GLN A 148 -20.08 14.02 -2.60
C GLN A 148 -19.56 13.89 -4.04
N LEU A 149 -18.26 13.60 -4.20
CA LEU A 149 -17.64 13.34 -5.49
C LEU A 149 -18.32 12.18 -6.21
N PHE A 150 -18.60 11.07 -5.51
CA PHE A 150 -19.30 9.93 -6.08
C PHE A 150 -20.69 10.31 -6.57
N MET A 151 -21.48 11.04 -5.77
CA MET A 151 -22.83 11.46 -6.15
C MET A 151 -22.81 12.41 -7.35
N GLU A 152 -21.88 13.36 -7.37
CA GLU A 152 -21.70 14.29 -8.48
C GLU A 152 -21.34 13.54 -9.77
N PHE A 153 -20.31 12.69 -9.75
CA PHE A 153 -19.91 11.92 -10.94
C PHE A 153 -21.01 10.99 -11.42
N ARG A 154 -21.75 10.35 -10.50
CA ARG A 154 -22.89 9.52 -10.85
C ARG A 154 -24.01 10.33 -11.51
N SER A 155 -24.26 11.56 -11.05
CA SER A 155 -25.25 12.44 -11.68
C SER A 155 -24.84 12.88 -13.08
N LEU A 156 -23.52 13.06 -13.31
CA LEU A 156 -22.94 13.45 -14.59
C LEU A 156 -22.87 12.29 -15.60
N ASP A 157 -22.77 11.04 -15.13
CA ASP A 157 -22.86 9.84 -15.96
C ASP A 157 -24.32 9.37 -16.09
N ALA A 158 -25.16 10.23 -16.70
CA ALA A 158 -26.59 9.94 -16.90
C ALA A 158 -26.83 8.63 -17.68
N SER A 159 -25.88 8.22 -18.52
CA SER A 159 -25.92 6.98 -19.31
C SER A 159 -25.48 5.74 -18.53
N MET A 160 -25.00 5.87 -17.29
CA MET A 160 -24.52 4.77 -16.44
C MET A 160 -23.42 3.93 -17.11
N THR A 161 -22.53 4.59 -17.85
CA THR A 161 -21.44 3.95 -18.59
C THR A 161 -20.22 3.65 -17.72
N GLY A 162 -20.13 4.27 -16.54
CA GLY A 162 -18.95 4.28 -15.69
C GLY A 162 -17.81 5.16 -16.22
N LEU A 163 -18.04 5.94 -17.27
CA LEU A 163 -17.03 6.77 -17.93
C LEU A 163 -17.45 8.24 -17.96
N LEU A 164 -16.50 9.13 -17.69
CA LEU A 164 -16.68 10.57 -17.83
C LEU A 164 -15.53 11.17 -18.65
N PRO A 165 -15.79 12.12 -19.56
CA PRO A 165 -14.74 12.86 -20.23
C PRO A 165 -13.85 13.58 -19.21
N ARG A 166 -12.53 13.60 -19.46
CA ARG A 166 -11.53 14.23 -18.56
C ARG A 166 -11.90 15.66 -18.16
N ARG A 167 -12.45 16.45 -19.09
CA ARG A 167 -12.89 17.84 -18.81
C ARG A 167 -14.01 17.88 -17.77
N VAL A 168 -15.03 17.06 -17.94
CA VAL A 168 -16.16 16.97 -16.99
C VAL A 168 -15.67 16.54 -15.61
N TRP A 169 -14.74 15.58 -15.59
CA TRP A 169 -14.09 15.14 -14.35
C TRP A 169 -13.35 16.28 -13.65
N PHE A 170 -12.54 17.03 -14.40
CA PHE A 170 -11.77 18.15 -13.88
C PHE A 170 -12.67 19.28 -13.36
N ASP A 171 -13.70 19.66 -14.12
CA ASP A 171 -14.64 20.72 -13.75
C ASP A 171 -15.40 20.36 -12.46
N ALA A 172 -15.76 19.10 -12.27
CA ALA A 172 -16.42 18.63 -11.03
C ALA A 172 -15.47 18.62 -9.83
N MET A 173 -14.22 18.19 -10.03
CA MET A 173 -13.21 18.21 -8.97
C MET A 173 -12.89 19.63 -8.50
N LEU A 174 -12.69 20.57 -9.42
CA LEU A 174 -12.47 21.97 -9.06
C LEU A 174 -13.67 22.51 -8.30
N ARG A 175 -14.88 22.39 -8.85
CA ARG A 175 -16.09 22.94 -8.21
C ARG A 175 -16.31 22.45 -6.78
N LEU A 176 -16.01 21.18 -6.49
CA LEU A 176 -16.24 20.58 -5.18
C LEU A 176 -15.07 20.75 -4.21
N LEU A 177 -13.83 20.77 -4.71
CA LEU A 177 -12.64 20.76 -3.86
C LEU A 177 -11.90 22.09 -3.81
N GLU A 178 -11.97 22.93 -4.84
CA GLU A 178 -11.31 24.26 -4.89
C GLU A 178 -11.69 25.14 -3.69
N PRO A 179 -12.98 25.27 -3.28
CA PRO A 179 -13.34 26.06 -2.10
C PRO A 179 -12.74 25.54 -0.79
N LEU A 180 -12.39 24.25 -0.75
CA LEU A 180 -11.76 23.59 0.41
C LEU A 180 -10.23 23.73 0.39
N CYS A 181 -9.65 23.98 -0.79
CA CYS A 181 -8.22 24.20 -0.98
C CYS A 181 -7.83 25.68 -0.78
N ASP A 182 -8.74 26.62 -1.05
CA ASP A 182 -8.51 28.07 -0.88
C ASP A 182 -8.16 28.48 0.56
N GLN A 183 -8.53 27.68 1.55
CA GLN A 183 -8.25 27.95 2.96
C GLN A 183 -6.80 27.65 3.37
N VAL A 184 -5.98 27.08 2.46
CA VAL A 184 -4.65 26.55 2.79
C VAL A 184 -3.56 27.00 1.78
N LEU A 185 -3.94 27.52 0.61
CA LEU A 185 -3.00 28.00 -0.42
C LEU A 185 -2.63 29.50 -0.34
N THR A 186 -2.90 30.17 0.79
CA THR A 186 -2.35 31.51 1.12
C THR A 186 -1.07 31.40 1.93
#